data_AF-A0A142XL32-F1
#
_entry.id   AF-A0A142XL32-F1
#
_cell.length_a   1.000
_cell.length_b   1.000
_cell.length_c   1.000
_cell.angle_alpha   90.00
_cell.angle_beta   90.00
_cell.angle_gamma   90.00
#
_symmetry.space_group_name_H-M   'P 1'
#
loop_
_entity.id
_entity.type
_entity.pdbx_description
1 polymer ?
#
loop_
_entity_poly.entity_id
_entity_poly.type
_entity_poly.pdbx_seq_one_letter_code
_entity_poly.pdbx_strand_id
1 'polypeptide(L)' 'MGEKRDTSGKHTRPKTAPRGKRYLCAKCRKRSPRPVFTPAPWYCPNCLEDKE' A
#
# COMPACT_ATOMS: atom_id res chain seq x y z
N MET A 1 -40.93 -19.68 0.64
CA MET A 1 -40.33 -18.34 0.81
C MET A 1 -38.85 -18.54 1.08
N GLY A 2 -38.00 -18.35 0.06
CA GLY A 2 -36.56 -18.56 0.21
C GLY A 2 -35.91 -17.32 0.81
N GLU A 3 -35.30 -17.46 1.99
CA GLU A 3 -34.51 -16.41 2.62
C GLU A 3 -33.33 -16.03 1.71
N LYS A 4 -33.41 -14.87 1.06
CA LYS A 4 -32.24 -14.24 0.44
C LYS A 4 -31.32 -13.80 1.58
N ARG A 5 -30.20 -14.50 1.77
CA ARG A 5 -29.09 -14.01 2.58
C ARG A 5 -28.31 -13.01 1.75
N ASP A 6 -28.61 -11.73 1.91
CA ASP A 6 -27.88 -10.62 1.31
C ASP A 6 -26.44 -10.59 1.85
N THR A 7 -25.56 -11.37 1.22
CA THR A 7 -24.12 -11.46 1.55
C THR A 7 -23.37 -10.29 0.91
N SER A 8 -23.91 -9.08 1.05
CA SER A 8 -23.27 -7.85 0.56
C SER A 8 -23.16 -6.85 1.71
N GLY A 9 -22.53 -7.31 2.78
CA GLY A 9 -21.91 -6.39 3.74
C GLY A 9 -20.77 -5.69 3.02
N LYS A 10 -21.03 -4.52 2.44
CA LYS A 10 -19.99 -3.61 1.91
C LYS A 10 -18.93 -3.47 3.00
N HIS A 11 -17.80 -4.15 2.85
CA HIS A 11 -16.74 -4.15 3.86
C HIS A 11 -16.08 -2.77 3.83
N THR A 12 -16.70 -1.85 4.53
CA THR A 12 -16.25 -0.46 4.60
C THR A 12 -14.98 -0.47 5.41
N ARG A 13 -13.86 -0.23 4.73
CA ARG A 13 -12.54 -0.25 5.35
C ARG A 13 -12.54 0.65 6.61
N PRO A 14 -12.11 0.15 7.77
CA PRO A 14 -12.02 0.94 9.00
C PRO A 14 -11.16 2.19 8.77
N LYS A 15 -11.58 3.34 9.32
CA LYS A 15 -10.85 4.62 9.17
C LYS A 15 -9.42 4.55 9.70
N THR A 16 -9.18 3.69 10.70
CA THR A 16 -7.90 3.44 11.34
C THR A 16 -6.99 2.51 10.55
N ALA A 17 -7.49 1.86 9.49
CA ALA A 17 -6.66 0.97 8.67
C ALA A 17 -5.54 1.80 8.00
N PRO A 18 -4.26 1.44 8.22
CA PRO A 18 -3.13 2.23 7.74
C PRO A 18 -3.18 2.33 6.22
N ARG A 19 -3.21 3.54 5.64
CA ARG A 19 -3.22 3.70 4.18
C ARG A 19 -1.78 3.66 3.67
N GLY A 20 -1.42 2.60 2.93
CA GLY A 20 -0.14 2.58 2.24
C GLY A 20 -0.07 3.72 1.23
N LYS A 21 1.05 4.44 1.21
CA LYS A 21 1.32 5.50 0.22
C LYS A 21 2.30 5.00 -0.83
N ARG A 22 2.16 5.49 -2.06
CA ARG A 22 3.14 5.23 -3.12
C ARG A 22 4.19 6.34 -3.10
N TYR A 23 5.23 6.15 -2.30
CA TYR A 23 6.36 7.08 -2.21
C TYR A 23 7.22 7.04 -3.48
N LEU A 24 7.95 8.13 -3.70
CA LEU A 24 9.04 8.19 -4.66
C LEU A 24 10.32 7.77 -3.96
N CYS A 25 11.19 7.08 -4.69
CA CYS A 25 12.51 6.72 -4.20
C CYS A 25 13.32 7.98 -3.89
N ALA A 26 13.95 8.04 -2.72
CA ALA A 26 14.79 9.18 -2.34
C ALA A 26 16.03 9.35 -3.24
N LYS A 27 16.48 8.30 -3.93
CA LYS A 27 17.64 8.34 -4.85
C LYS A 27 17.21 8.61 -6.30
N CYS A 28 16.47 7.68 -6.92
CA CYS A 28 16.13 7.74 -8.35
C CYS A 28 14.78 8.37 -8.65
N ARG A 29 14.02 8.81 -7.63
CA ARG A 29 12.65 9.36 -7.74
C ARG A 29 11.63 8.44 -8.44
N LYS A 30 11.97 7.17 -8.72
CA LYS A 30 11.04 6.18 -9.26
C LYS A 30 9.94 5.88 -8.24
N ARG A 31 8.71 5.65 -8.71
CA ARG A 31 7.55 5.38 -7.86
C ARG A 31 7.57 3.95 -7.33
N SER A 32 7.17 3.76 -6.08
CA SER A 32 7.06 2.41 -5.50
C SER A 32 6.01 1.56 -6.22
N PRO A 33 6.34 0.30 -6.58
CA PRO A 33 5.41 -0.61 -7.23
C PRO A 33 4.25 -1.01 -6.31
N ARG A 34 4.47 -1.00 -4.98
CA ARG A 34 3.46 -1.36 -3.97
C ARG A 34 3.22 -0.20 -2.99
N PRO A 35 2.02 -0.10 -2.40
CA PRO A 35 1.78 0.84 -1.31
C PRO A 35 2.71 0.52 -0.15
N VAL A 36 3.44 1.53 0.32
CA VAL A 36 4.40 1.42 1.41
C VAL A 36 3.76 1.97 2.67
N PHE A 37 3.86 1.22 3.76
CA PHE A 37 3.36 1.61 5.08
C PHE A 37 4.46 2.20 5.97
N THR A 38 5.72 2.11 5.54
CA THR A 38 6.85 2.68 6.28
C THR A 38 6.86 4.22 6.16
N PRO A 39 7.35 4.92 7.19
CA PRO A 39 7.61 6.35 7.10
C PRO A 39 8.71 6.65 6.05
N ALA A 40 8.76 7.89 5.57
CA ALA A 40 9.83 8.35 4.66
C ALA A 40 11.19 8.37 5.37
N PRO A 41 12.33 8.20 4.67
CA PRO A 41 12.52 8.02 3.22
C PRO A 41 12.38 6.57 2.72
N TRP A 42 11.75 6.39 1.56
CA TRP A 42 11.66 5.09 0.87
C TRP A 42 12.71 4.99 -0.24
N TYR A 43 13.32 3.82 -0.41
CA TYR A 43 14.29 3.52 -1.46
C TYR A 43 13.77 2.40 -2.36
N CYS A 44 14.06 2.51 -3.65
CA CYS A 44 13.72 1.48 -4.63
C CYS A 44 14.58 0.21 -4.41
N PRO A 45 14.09 -1.00 -4.71
CA PRO A 45 14.88 -2.24 -4.57
C PRO A 45 16.22 -2.15 -5.31
N ASN A 46 16.20 -1.70 -6.57
CA ASN A 46 17.44 -1.48 -7.35
C ASN A 46 18.42 -0.49 -6.69
N CYS A 47 17.90 0.48 -5.94
CA CYS A 47 18.69 1.52 -5.27
C CYS A 47 19.22 1.06 -3.92
N LEU A 48 18.60 0.02 -3.34
CA LEU A 48 19.05 -0.67 -2.14
C LEU A 48 20.11 -1.72 -2.49
N GLU A 49 19.94 -2.41 -3.62
CA GLU A 49 20.90 -3.39 -4.14
C GLU A 49 22.23 -2.74 -4.57
N ASP A 50 22.20 -1.52 -5.11
CA ASP A 50 23.39 -0.71 -5.46
C ASP A 50 24.23 -0.26 -4.24
N LYS A 51 23.87 -0.68 -3.03
CA LYS A 51 24.49 -0.27 -1.77
C LYS A 51 25.35 -1.35 -1.10
N GLU A 52 25.49 -2.52 -1.73
CA GLU A 52 26.42 -3.59 -1.32
C GLU A 52 27.73 -3.52 -2.11
#